data_AF-A0A350P5Z0-F1
#
_entry.id   AF-A0A350P5Z0-F1
#
_cell.length_a   1.000
_cell.length_b   1.000
_cell.length_c   1.000
_cell.angle_alpha   90.00
_cell.angle_beta   90.00
_cell.angle_gamma   90.00
#
_symmetry.space_group_name_H-M   'P 1'
#
loop_
_entity.id
_entity.type
_entity.pdbx_description
1 polymer ?
#
loop_
_entity_poly.entity_id
_entity_poly.type
_entity_poly.pdbx_seq_one_letter_code
_entity_poly.pdbx_strand_id
1 'polypeptide(L)'
;MSPTDELYAPLVTAYDHFNACLFDNALPPVIFTLQRKKNVMGFFAAKRWGNAQGKLCSEISINPAYFASSRMIEIFQTLVHEMVHAWQFHFGQPSDGHYHNRQWAQKMMDVGLMPSDTGEPGGAIVGRHMSDFIMKQGPFMKAANTLTQDIDFRLNWVDRLALPKLHEPVIVDTPTLAQDALVEHCA
;
A
#
# COMPACT_ATOMS: atom_id res chain seq x y z
N MET A 1 -20.08 3.80 18.08
CA MET A 1 -19.91 3.13 16.77
C MET A 1 -20.18 1.65 16.98
N SER A 2 -20.58 0.88 15.96
CA SER A 2 -20.65 -0.58 16.12
C SER A 2 -19.23 -1.17 16.06
N PRO A 3 -18.98 -2.41 16.55
CA PRO A 3 -17.67 -3.04 16.43
C PRO A 3 -17.15 -3.11 14.99
N THR A 4 -18.05 -3.29 14.02
CA THR A 4 -17.71 -3.26 12.59
C THR A 4 -17.20 -1.87 12.18
N ASP A 5 -17.90 -0.81 12.56
CA ASP A 5 -17.48 0.55 12.24
C ASP A 5 -16.13 0.88 12.90
N GLU A 6 -15.93 0.47 14.15
CA GLU A 6 -14.69 0.68 14.90
C GLU A 6 -13.49 -0.09 14.31
N LEU A 7 -13.74 -1.23 13.66
CA LEU A 7 -12.74 -2.03 12.96
C LEU A 7 -12.30 -1.36 11.65
N TYR A 8 -13.24 -0.79 10.89
CA TYR A 8 -12.94 -0.18 9.59
C TYR A 8 -12.52 1.28 9.68
N ALA A 9 -12.98 2.05 10.67
CA ALA A 9 -12.71 3.48 10.75
C ALA A 9 -11.21 3.84 10.73
N PRO A 10 -10.30 3.13 11.46
CA PRO A 10 -8.87 3.42 11.38
C PRO A 10 -8.28 3.20 9.97
N LEU A 11 -8.80 2.24 9.20
CA LEU A 11 -8.35 1.99 7.82
C LEU A 11 -8.77 3.15 6.90
N VAL A 12 -9.99 3.67 7.08
CA VAL A 12 -10.48 4.85 6.36
C VAL A 12 -9.67 6.08 6.73
N THR A 13 -9.44 6.33 8.02
CA THR A 13 -8.60 7.45 8.48
C THR A 13 -7.18 7.38 7.90
N ALA A 14 -6.56 6.19 7.91
CA ALA A 14 -5.24 6.01 7.32
C ALA A 14 -5.23 6.27 5.81
N TYR A 15 -6.25 5.76 5.10
CA TYR A 15 -6.40 5.99 3.65
C TYR A 15 -6.51 7.48 3.32
N ASP A 16 -7.39 8.20 4.02
CA ASP A 16 -7.60 9.64 3.79
C ASP A 16 -6.33 10.44 4.10
N HIS A 17 -5.63 10.09 5.18
CA HIS A 17 -4.36 10.70 5.54
C HIS A 17 -3.28 10.51 4.47
N PHE A 18 -3.09 9.28 4.00
CA PHE A 18 -2.11 8.98 2.95
C PHE A 18 -2.53 9.57 1.60
N ASN A 19 -3.82 9.61 1.28
CA ASN A 19 -4.33 10.23 0.06
C ASN A 19 -4.00 11.72 0.05
N ALA A 20 -4.21 12.41 1.17
CA ALA A 20 -3.87 13.82 1.32
C ALA A 20 -2.36 14.06 1.23
N CYS A 21 -1.55 13.20 1.83
CA CYS A 21 -0.10 13.41 1.95
C CYS A 21 0.72 12.96 0.73
N LEU A 22 0.27 11.92 0.01
CA LEU A 22 1.08 11.21 -1.00
C LEU A 22 0.43 11.21 -2.40
N PHE A 23 -0.85 11.59 -2.50
CA PHE A 23 -1.64 11.51 -3.73
C PHE A 23 -2.46 12.77 -4.01
N ASP A 24 -2.18 13.89 -3.33
CA ASP A 24 -2.85 15.19 -3.54
C ASP A 24 -4.39 15.12 -3.44
N ASN A 25 -4.92 14.22 -2.60
CA ASN A 25 -6.35 13.90 -2.49
C ASN A 25 -6.99 13.45 -3.82
N ALA A 26 -6.21 12.94 -4.78
CA ALA A 26 -6.71 12.54 -6.08
C ALA A 26 -7.46 11.19 -6.06
N LEU A 27 -7.18 10.31 -5.08
CA LEU A 27 -7.78 8.97 -5.09
C LEU A 27 -9.24 9.00 -4.63
N PRO A 28 -10.17 8.35 -5.36
CA PRO A 28 -11.55 8.22 -4.94
C PRO A 28 -11.68 7.25 -3.75
N PRO A 29 -12.74 7.36 -2.94
CA PRO A 29 -12.98 6.43 -1.85
C PRO A 29 -13.11 4.99 -2.36
N VAL A 30 -12.65 4.05 -1.53
CA VAL A 30 -12.68 2.61 -1.81
C VAL A 30 -13.55 1.86 -0.81
N ILE A 31 -13.96 0.65 -1.15
CA ILE A 31 -14.50 -0.31 -0.19
C ILE A 31 -13.35 -1.08 0.44
N PHE A 32 -13.26 -1.06 1.77
CA PHE A 32 -12.37 -1.95 2.50
C PHE A 32 -13.02 -3.32 2.72
N THR A 33 -12.25 -4.38 2.52
CA THR A 33 -12.62 -5.72 3.01
C THR A 33 -11.47 -6.35 3.78
N LEU A 34 -11.81 -7.24 4.71
CA LEU A 34 -10.82 -8.00 5.48
C LEU A 34 -10.80 -9.45 5.02
N GLN A 35 -9.68 -9.89 4.44
CA GLN A 35 -9.56 -11.23 3.85
C GLN A 35 -8.36 -11.98 4.42
N ARG A 36 -8.61 -13.18 4.96
CA ARG A 36 -7.53 -14.07 5.43
C ARG A 36 -7.00 -14.89 4.27
N LYS A 37 -5.77 -14.62 3.85
CA LYS A 37 -5.09 -15.38 2.81
C LYS A 37 -3.61 -15.54 3.15
N LYS A 38 -3.09 -16.76 3.12
CA LYS A 38 -1.65 -16.98 3.39
C LYS A 38 -0.81 -16.22 2.36
N ASN A 39 0.26 -15.57 2.84
CA ASN A 39 1.29 -14.88 2.05
C ASN A 39 0.79 -13.67 1.24
N VAL A 40 -0.31 -13.05 1.66
CA VAL A 40 -0.84 -11.82 1.05
C VAL A 40 -1.21 -10.85 2.17
N MET A 41 -0.55 -9.69 2.21
CA MET A 41 -0.84 -8.63 3.19
C MET A 41 -2.04 -7.76 2.77
N GLY A 42 -2.20 -7.53 1.47
CA GLY A 42 -3.32 -6.79 0.88
C GLY A 42 -3.42 -7.02 -0.63
N PHE A 43 -4.47 -6.50 -1.24
CA PHE A 43 -4.57 -6.35 -2.70
C PHE A 43 -5.62 -5.30 -3.08
N PHE A 44 -5.40 -4.64 -4.21
CA PHE A 44 -6.36 -3.76 -4.88
C PHE A 44 -7.17 -4.50 -5.94
N ALA A 45 -8.48 -4.24 -6.02
CA ALA A 45 -9.35 -4.71 -7.09
C ALA A 45 -10.18 -3.57 -7.69
N ALA A 46 -9.85 -3.21 -8.93
CA ALA A 46 -10.50 -2.13 -9.66
C ALA A 46 -11.97 -2.42 -9.97
N LYS A 47 -12.86 -1.45 -9.72
CA LYS A 47 -14.30 -1.52 -10.07
C LYS A 47 -14.98 -2.82 -9.62
N ARG A 48 -14.54 -3.38 -8.49
CA ARG A 48 -15.00 -4.67 -7.97
C ARG A 48 -16.48 -4.67 -7.60
N TRP A 49 -16.98 -3.53 -7.12
CA TRP A 49 -18.33 -3.39 -6.59
C TRP A 49 -19.19 -2.49 -7.47
N GLY A 50 -20.49 -2.76 -7.51
CA GLY A 50 -21.51 -1.90 -8.12
C GLY A 50 -22.67 -1.66 -7.15
N ASN A 51 -23.24 -0.46 -7.15
CA ASN A 51 -24.46 -0.18 -6.38
C ASN A 51 -25.73 -0.23 -7.26
N ALA A 52 -26.91 -0.11 -6.65
CA ALA A 52 -28.20 -0.17 -7.35
C ALA A 52 -28.40 0.93 -8.40
N GLN A 53 -27.59 2.01 -8.36
CA GLN A 53 -27.60 3.10 -9.33
C GLN A 53 -26.54 2.92 -10.43
N GLY A 54 -25.83 1.79 -10.45
CA GLY A 54 -24.80 1.48 -11.45
C GLY A 54 -23.44 2.15 -11.20
N LYS A 55 -23.24 2.83 -10.05
CA LYS A 55 -21.94 3.39 -9.68
C LYS A 55 -20.99 2.25 -9.31
N LEU A 56 -19.82 2.23 -9.92
CA LEU A 56 -18.75 1.28 -9.62
C LEU A 56 -17.83 1.82 -8.52
N CYS A 57 -17.30 0.93 -7.68
CA CYS A 57 -16.35 1.25 -6.63
C CYS A 57 -15.22 0.20 -6.62
N SER A 58 -13.99 0.66 -6.44
CA SER A 58 -12.84 -0.21 -6.28
C SER A 58 -12.71 -0.70 -4.84
N GLU A 59 -12.00 -1.79 -4.64
CA GLU A 59 -11.76 -2.42 -3.36
C GLU A 59 -10.28 -2.35 -2.99
N ILE A 60 -9.99 -2.10 -1.71
CA ILE A 60 -8.71 -2.46 -1.10
C ILE A 60 -9.00 -3.51 -0.04
N SER A 61 -8.44 -4.70 -0.26
CA SER A 61 -8.50 -5.80 0.69
C SER A 61 -7.25 -5.78 1.54
N ILE A 62 -7.43 -5.86 2.86
CA ILE A 62 -6.33 -5.97 3.81
C ILE A 62 -6.45 -7.29 4.57
N ASN A 63 -5.32 -7.93 4.85
CA ASN A 63 -5.30 -9.16 5.59
C ASN A 63 -5.13 -8.92 7.11
N PRO A 64 -6.20 -9.09 7.91
CA PRO A 64 -6.13 -8.83 9.34
C PRO A 64 -5.27 -9.85 10.09
N ALA A 65 -4.98 -11.00 9.47
CA ALA A 65 -4.23 -12.08 10.11
C ALA A 65 -2.80 -11.68 10.47
N TYR A 66 -2.27 -10.59 9.91
CA TYR A 66 -0.92 -10.11 10.22
C TYR A 66 -0.93 -8.90 11.15
N PHE A 67 -2.08 -8.34 11.52
CA PHE A 67 -2.15 -7.06 12.24
C PHE A 67 -1.54 -7.13 13.63
N ALA A 68 -1.80 -8.20 14.40
CA ALA A 68 -1.28 -8.29 15.76
C ALA A 68 0.22 -8.65 15.81
N SER A 69 0.77 -9.21 14.73
CA SER A 69 2.18 -9.61 14.63
C SER A 69 3.05 -8.62 13.84
N SER A 70 2.44 -7.67 13.13
CA SER A 70 3.12 -6.65 12.33
C SER A 70 3.16 -5.31 13.06
N ARG A 71 4.18 -4.51 12.77
CA ARG A 71 4.24 -3.12 13.25
C ARG A 71 3.27 -2.27 12.41
N MET A 72 2.75 -1.20 13.00
CA MET A 72 1.83 -0.28 12.29
C MET A 72 2.39 0.19 10.94
N ILE A 73 3.70 0.45 10.88
CA ILE A 73 4.38 0.89 9.66
C ILE A 73 4.24 -0.09 8.49
N GLU A 74 4.15 -1.40 8.76
CA GLU A 74 4.01 -2.43 7.72
C GLU A 74 2.58 -2.49 7.17
N ILE A 75 1.60 -2.25 8.03
CA ILE A 75 0.19 -2.11 7.64
C ILE A 75 0.04 -0.88 6.75
N PHE A 76 0.65 0.24 7.15
CA PHE A 76 0.67 1.46 6.35
C PHE A 76 1.41 1.30 5.02
N GLN A 77 2.55 0.59 5.03
CA GLN A 77 3.31 0.29 3.81
C GLN A 77 2.43 -0.50 2.82
N THR A 78 1.80 -1.58 3.31
CA THR A 78 0.85 -2.38 2.52
C THR A 78 -0.27 -1.51 1.96
N LEU A 79 -0.89 -0.67 2.80
CA LEU A 79 -1.98 0.21 2.36
C LEU A 79 -1.52 1.15 1.24
N VAL A 80 -0.38 1.82 1.40
CA VAL A 80 0.14 2.76 0.41
C VAL A 80 0.56 2.05 -0.88
N HIS A 81 1.11 0.84 -0.81
CA HIS A 81 1.35 -0.01 -1.98
C HIS A 81 0.05 -0.22 -2.79
N GLU A 82 -1.03 -0.65 -2.13
CA GLU A 82 -2.32 -0.83 -2.79
C GLU A 82 -2.93 0.50 -3.30
N MET A 83 -2.64 1.62 -2.64
CA MET A 83 -3.03 2.95 -3.12
C MET A 83 -2.27 3.35 -4.39
N VAL A 84 -1.03 2.89 -4.61
CA VAL A 84 -0.32 3.10 -5.88
C VAL A 84 -0.97 2.29 -7.01
N HIS A 85 -1.46 1.08 -6.74
CA HIS A 85 -2.29 0.36 -7.70
C HIS A 85 -3.59 1.12 -8.03
N ALA A 86 -4.27 1.66 -7.01
CA ALA A 86 -5.44 2.50 -7.22
C ALA A 86 -5.12 3.74 -8.06
N TRP A 87 -4.03 4.44 -7.74
CA TRP A 87 -3.54 5.59 -8.51
C TRP A 87 -3.31 5.22 -9.98
N GLN A 88 -2.57 4.14 -10.22
CA GLN A 88 -2.24 3.73 -11.59
C GLN A 88 -3.48 3.36 -12.38
N PHE A 89 -4.46 2.71 -11.75
CA PHE A 89 -5.72 2.40 -12.42
C PHE A 89 -6.49 3.66 -12.84
N HIS A 90 -6.48 4.71 -12.02
CA HIS A 90 -7.26 5.94 -12.27
C HIS A 90 -6.53 6.95 -13.17
N PHE A 91 -5.20 7.02 -13.09
CA PHE A 91 -4.41 8.10 -13.69
C PHE A 91 -3.23 7.61 -14.53
N GLY A 92 -3.05 6.30 -14.63
CA GLY A 92 -1.92 5.67 -15.30
C GLY A 92 -2.34 4.65 -16.34
N GLN A 93 -1.39 3.77 -16.66
CA GLN A 93 -1.48 2.70 -17.64
C GLN A 93 -0.98 1.41 -16.97
N PRO A 94 -1.85 0.69 -16.23
CA PRO A 94 -1.49 -0.59 -15.65
C PRO A 94 -1.20 -1.61 -16.75
N SER A 95 -0.32 -2.56 -16.48
CA SER A 95 -0.05 -3.64 -17.43
C SER A 95 -1.00 -4.82 -17.23
N ASP A 96 -1.22 -5.59 -18.30
CA ASP A 96 -1.99 -6.83 -18.23
C ASP A 96 -1.29 -7.89 -17.36
N GLY A 97 -2.08 -8.80 -16.79
CA GLY A 97 -1.56 -9.99 -16.11
C GLY A 97 -0.79 -9.71 -14.82
N HIS A 98 -1.07 -8.61 -14.13
CA HIS A 98 -0.47 -8.20 -12.85
C HIS A 98 1.03 -7.87 -12.93
N TYR A 99 1.50 -7.38 -14.09
CA TYR A 99 2.87 -6.88 -14.21
C TYR A 99 3.00 -5.44 -13.68
N HIS A 100 3.93 -5.23 -12.76
CA HIS A 100 4.27 -3.94 -12.19
C HIS A 100 5.29 -3.27 -13.11
N ASN A 101 4.81 -2.34 -13.94
CA ASN A 101 5.65 -1.64 -14.91
C ASN A 101 6.38 -0.44 -14.30
N ARG A 102 7.18 0.24 -15.14
CA ARG A 102 7.98 1.39 -14.75
C ARG A 102 7.16 2.56 -14.21
N GLN A 103 5.93 2.76 -14.70
CA GLN A 103 5.08 3.84 -14.19
C GLN A 103 4.63 3.57 -12.75
N TRP A 104 4.24 2.32 -12.45
CA TRP A 104 3.95 1.91 -11.08
C TRP A 104 5.19 2.07 -10.20
N ALA A 105 6.35 1.59 -10.68
CA ALA A 105 7.60 1.66 -9.94
C ALA A 105 8.01 3.11 -9.64
N GLN A 106 7.86 4.00 -10.61
CA GLN A 106 8.13 5.43 -10.41
C GLN A 106 7.21 6.02 -9.35
N LYS A 107 5.90 5.73 -9.41
CA LYS A 107 4.97 6.25 -8.40
C LYS A 107 5.27 5.71 -7.00
N MET A 108 5.66 4.44 -6.86
CA MET A 108 6.13 3.88 -5.59
C MET A 108 7.30 4.70 -5.03
N MET A 109 8.32 4.96 -5.85
CA MET A 109 9.49 5.76 -5.45
C MET A 109 9.08 7.18 -5.07
N ASP A 110 8.18 7.81 -5.83
CA ASP A 110 7.67 9.17 -5.54
C ASP A 110 6.97 9.24 -4.18
N VAL A 111 6.23 8.19 -3.79
CA VAL A 111 5.58 8.14 -2.47
C VAL A 111 6.54 7.71 -1.35
N GLY A 112 7.79 7.34 -1.66
CA GLY A 112 8.82 6.96 -0.69
C GLY A 112 8.88 5.46 -0.36
N LEU A 113 8.33 4.62 -1.23
CA LEU A 113 8.45 3.17 -1.18
C LEU A 113 9.30 2.70 -2.36
N MET A 114 10.38 1.97 -2.11
CA MET A 114 11.28 1.50 -3.16
C MET A 114 10.85 0.10 -3.63
N PRO A 115 10.40 -0.08 -4.88
CA PRO A 115 10.08 -1.39 -5.42
C PRO A 115 11.25 -2.36 -5.40
N SER A 116 10.97 -3.64 -5.14
CA SER A 116 11.95 -4.71 -5.25
C SER A 116 11.28 -6.07 -5.43
N ASP A 117 11.71 -6.85 -6.41
CA ASP A 117 11.26 -8.25 -6.58
C ASP A 117 11.76 -9.18 -5.46
N THR A 118 12.79 -8.78 -4.72
CA THR A 118 13.30 -9.49 -3.53
C THR A 118 12.77 -8.91 -2.22
N GLY A 119 12.16 -7.72 -2.24
CA GLY A 119 11.81 -6.94 -1.04
C GLY A 119 13.02 -6.28 -0.36
N GLU A 120 14.22 -6.40 -0.94
CA GLU A 120 15.48 -5.87 -0.41
C GLU A 120 16.22 -4.99 -1.44
N PRO A 121 17.17 -4.14 -1.01
CA PRO A 121 18.01 -3.38 -1.93
C PRO A 121 18.73 -4.26 -2.96
N GLY A 122 18.79 -3.79 -4.21
CA GLY A 122 19.43 -4.49 -5.32
C GLY A 122 18.51 -5.42 -6.12
N GLY A 123 17.26 -5.62 -5.69
CA GLY A 123 16.23 -6.28 -6.50
C GLY A 123 15.83 -5.47 -7.74
N ALA A 124 15.19 -6.13 -8.70
CA ALA A 124 14.60 -5.47 -9.85
C ALA A 124 13.41 -4.60 -9.40
N ILE A 125 13.17 -3.48 -10.07
CA ILE A 125 12.11 -2.53 -9.69
C ILE A 125 10.77 -2.76 -10.42
N VAL A 126 10.73 -3.73 -11.35
CA VAL A 126 9.56 -4.09 -12.15
C VAL A 126 9.44 -5.61 -12.26
N GLY A 127 8.22 -6.14 -12.34
CA GLY A 127 8.00 -7.58 -12.33
C GLY A 127 6.56 -8.00 -12.06
N ARG A 128 6.28 -9.30 -12.11
CA ARG A 128 4.94 -9.84 -11.79
C ARG A 128 4.70 -10.02 -10.29
N HIS A 129 5.78 -10.23 -9.54
CA HIS A 129 5.75 -10.43 -8.10
C HIS A 129 6.68 -9.40 -7.50
N MET A 130 6.10 -8.31 -7.04
CA MET A 130 6.83 -7.19 -6.47
C MET A 130 6.51 -7.07 -4.99
N SER A 131 7.54 -6.77 -4.23
CA SER A 131 7.44 -6.19 -2.91
C SER A 131 8.05 -4.79 -2.96
N ASP A 132 8.25 -4.20 -1.80
CA ASP A 132 8.90 -2.91 -1.65
C ASP A 132 9.52 -2.79 -0.26
N PHE A 133 10.41 -1.84 -0.12
CA PHE A 133 11.00 -1.47 1.15
C PHE A 133 10.96 0.05 1.33
N ILE A 134 11.14 0.48 2.57
CA ILE A 134 10.86 1.86 2.94
C ILE A 134 12.11 2.73 2.76
N MET A 135 11.92 3.86 2.07
CA MET A 135 12.93 4.92 2.03
C MET A 135 12.80 5.76 3.31
N LYS A 136 13.80 5.68 4.20
CA LYS A 136 13.75 6.29 5.54
C LYS A 136 13.49 7.79 5.52
N GLN A 137 14.04 8.49 4.53
CA GLN A 137 13.88 9.93 4.33
C GLN A 137 12.77 10.28 3.32
N GLY A 138 11.97 9.29 2.91
CA GLY A 138 10.92 9.45 1.91
C GLY A 138 9.61 10.00 2.45
N PRO A 139 8.70 10.46 1.56
CA PRO A 139 7.39 11.02 1.95
C PRO A 139 6.53 10.05 2.78
N PHE A 140 6.54 8.75 2.44
CA PHE A 140 5.83 7.71 3.19
C PHE A 140 6.21 7.71 4.68
N MET A 141 7.51 7.71 5.00
CA MET A 141 7.96 7.68 6.40
C MET A 141 7.49 8.92 7.17
N LYS A 142 7.53 10.09 6.54
CA LYS A 142 7.04 11.33 7.15
C LYS A 142 5.53 11.26 7.41
N ALA A 143 4.74 10.80 6.44
CA ALA A 143 3.30 10.64 6.58
C ALA A 143 2.95 9.60 7.66
N ALA A 144 3.62 8.45 7.65
CA ALA A 144 3.41 7.37 8.61
C ALA A 144 3.77 7.80 10.05
N ASN A 145 4.88 8.53 10.23
CA ASN A 145 5.27 9.07 11.53
C ASN A 145 4.23 10.08 12.04
N THR A 146 3.73 10.95 11.16
CA THR A 146 2.69 11.93 11.52
C THR A 146 1.44 11.23 12.04
N LEU A 147 0.96 10.19 11.35
CA LEU A 147 -0.22 9.44 11.76
C LEU A 147 0.02 8.60 13.03
N THR A 148 1.23 8.05 13.20
CA THR A 148 1.57 7.25 14.40
C THR A 148 1.75 8.11 15.65
N GLN A 149 2.12 9.39 15.49
CA GLN A 149 2.25 10.35 16.59
C GLN A 149 0.91 10.96 17.01
N ASP A 150 -0.14 10.77 16.21
CA ASP A 150 -1.49 11.13 16.60
C ASP A 150 -1.98 10.19 17.70
N ILE A 151 -2.22 10.75 18.89
CA ILE A 151 -2.67 10.00 20.07
C ILE A 151 -4.06 9.40 19.90
N ASP A 152 -4.87 9.96 18.99
CA ASP A 152 -6.22 9.48 18.72
C ASP A 152 -6.23 8.36 17.66
N PHE A 153 -5.14 8.18 16.92
CA PHE A 153 -5.04 7.10 15.94
C PHE A 153 -4.67 5.76 16.60
N ARG A 154 -5.56 4.77 16.49
CA ARG A 154 -5.32 3.40 16.93
C ARG A 154 -6.14 2.38 16.16
N LEU A 155 -5.56 1.20 15.96
CA LEU A 155 -6.32 0.02 15.53
C LEU A 155 -7.11 -0.51 16.72
N ASN A 156 -8.42 -0.25 16.75
CA ASN A 156 -9.29 -0.63 17.88
C ASN A 156 -9.48 -2.15 17.99
N TRP A 157 -9.32 -2.87 16.87
CA TRP A 157 -9.56 -4.30 16.77
C TRP A 157 -8.42 -4.97 15.97
N VAL A 158 -7.92 -6.09 16.48
CA VAL A 158 -6.87 -6.90 15.84
C VAL A 158 -7.27 -8.37 15.85
N ASP A 159 -6.74 -9.14 14.89
CA ASP A 159 -6.92 -10.60 14.88
C ASP A 159 -6.08 -11.24 16.00
N ARG A 160 -6.74 -11.79 17.02
CA ARG A 160 -6.07 -12.46 18.14
C ARG A 160 -5.39 -13.78 17.75
N LEU A 161 -5.77 -14.36 16.62
CA LEU A 161 -5.19 -15.59 16.07
C LEU A 161 -4.26 -15.25 14.91
N ALA A 162 -3.46 -14.19 15.08
CA ALA A 162 -2.58 -13.70 14.06
C ALA A 162 -1.59 -14.77 13.59
N LEU A 163 -1.36 -14.79 12.28
CA LEU A 163 -0.29 -15.54 11.67
C LEU A 163 1.07 -14.92 12.05
N PRO A 164 2.15 -15.71 12.00
CA PRO A 164 3.50 -15.15 12.10
C PRO A 164 3.71 -14.04 11.09
N LYS A 165 4.52 -13.05 11.48
CA LYS A 165 4.96 -11.97 10.60
C LYS A 165 5.62 -12.55 9.34
N LEU A 166 5.34 -11.96 8.18
CA LEU A 166 5.91 -12.44 6.91
C LEU A 166 7.36 -12.01 6.70
N HIS A 167 7.71 -10.78 7.06
CA HIS A 167 9.04 -10.21 6.89
C HIS A 167 9.23 -9.05 7.88
N GLU A 168 10.47 -8.70 8.22
CA GLU A 168 10.75 -7.44 8.91
C GLU A 168 10.69 -6.26 7.93
N PRO A 169 10.27 -5.05 8.34
CA PRO A 169 10.32 -3.89 7.47
C PRO A 169 11.77 -3.53 7.21
N VAL A 170 12.16 -3.54 5.94
CA VAL A 170 13.46 -3.04 5.49
C VAL A 170 13.35 -1.52 5.32
N ILE A 171 14.18 -0.78 6.06
CA ILE A 171 14.19 0.69 6.06
C ILE A 171 15.61 1.15 5.75
N VAL A 172 15.79 1.91 4.67
CA VAL A 172 17.13 2.34 4.22
C VAL A 172 17.24 3.85 4.05
N ASP A 173 18.41 4.43 4.34
CA ASP A 173 18.64 5.87 4.20
C ASP A 173 18.65 6.33 2.73
N THR A 174 19.27 5.58 1.83
CA THR A 174 19.28 5.86 0.38
C THR A 174 19.27 4.55 -0.39
N PRO A 175 18.24 4.26 -1.20
CA PRO A 175 18.24 3.06 -2.04
C PRO A 175 19.27 3.24 -3.16
N THR A 176 20.19 2.29 -3.27
CA THR A 176 21.07 2.19 -4.45
C THR A 176 20.25 1.60 -5.59
N LEU A 177 19.98 2.38 -6.64
CA LEU A 177 19.41 1.86 -7.87
C LEU A 177 20.45 0.99 -8.56
N ALA A 178 20.05 -0.18 -9.07
CA ALA A 178 20.88 -0.92 -10.02
C ALA A 178 21.15 0.00 -11.23
N GLN A 179 22.38 -0.01 -11.76
CA GLN A 179 22.84 0.92 -12.80
C GLN A 179 21.93 0.94 -14.06
N ASP A 180 21.22 -0.15 -14.33
CA ASP A 180 20.32 -0.28 -15.50
C ASP A 180 18.88 0.20 -15.24
N ALA A 181 18.56 0.68 -14.03
CA ALA A 181 17.23 1.20 -13.68
C ALA A 181 16.97 2.61 -14.26
N LEU A 182 18.03 3.34 -14.64
CA LEU A 182 18.01 4.75 -15.05
C LEU A 182 18.26 4.98 -16.56
N VAL A 183 17.68 4.18 -17.45
CA VAL A 183 17.61 4.47 -18.91
C VAL A 183 16.39 3.68 -19.45
N GLU A 184 15.42 4.15 -20.25
CA GLU A 184 15.27 5.23 -21.23
C GLU A 184 13.92 5.98 -21.07
N HIS A 185 13.89 7.24 -21.50
CA HIS A 185 12.66 7.98 -21.78
C HIS A 185 11.88 7.35 -22.94
N CYS A 186 10.56 7.26 -22.79
CA CYS A 186 9.55 7.04 -23.84
C CYS A 186 9.62 5.76 -24.69
N ALA A 187 8.55 4.97 -24.58
CA ALA A 187 7.64 4.77 -25.70
C ALA A 187 6.20 4.76 -25.18
#